data_AF-A0A399TBY0-F1
#
_entry.id   AF-A0A399TBY0-F1
#
_cell.length_a   1.000
_cell.length_b   1.000
_cell.length_c   1.000
_cell.angle_alpha   90.00
_cell.angle_beta   90.00
_cell.angle_gamma   90.00
#
_symmetry.space_group_name_H-M   'P 1'
#
loop_
_entity.id
_entity.type
_entity.pdbx_description
1 polymer ?
#
loop_
_entity_poly.entity_id
_entity_poly.type
_entity_poly.pdbx_seq_one_letter_code
_entity_poly.pdbx_strand_id
1 'polypeptide(L)'
;MWSKQSGDATGAISPVPQHPHAHPVRGAWLVRVGDGPALGWVLRHRDDLAAPFTYEVYACGLGSDGLRVWVARRDSLNAAVAWVMQHDAELMAFARRLRPDPSQPAAPVDADAAAPVVGDDGVGTG
;
A
#
# COMPACT_ATOMS: atom_id res chain seq x y z
N MET A 1 -44.37 8.48 -29.06
CA MET A 1 -42.99 8.06 -29.38
C MET A 1 -42.07 8.66 -28.34
N TRP A 2 -41.56 7.85 -27.40
CA TRP A 2 -40.62 8.28 -26.36
C TRP A 2 -39.23 7.81 -26.77
N SER A 3 -38.34 8.73 -27.12
CA SER A 3 -36.93 8.41 -27.34
C SER A 3 -36.27 8.11 -26.01
N LYS A 4 -35.90 6.84 -25.78
CA LYS A 4 -34.90 6.50 -24.76
C LYS A 4 -33.56 7.01 -25.26
N GLN A 5 -33.17 8.21 -24.86
CA GLN A 5 -31.75 8.54 -24.77
C GLN A 5 -31.20 7.68 -23.63
N SER A 6 -30.68 6.51 -23.98
CA SER A 6 -29.73 5.80 -23.13
C SER A 6 -28.53 6.73 -23.00
N GLY A 7 -28.45 7.46 -21.88
CA GLY A 7 -27.26 8.24 -21.55
C GLY A 7 -26.08 7.30 -21.61
N ASP A 8 -25.18 7.56 -22.54
CA ASP A 8 -23.95 6.81 -22.71
C ASP A 8 -23.11 7.03 -21.45
N ALA A 9 -23.30 6.14 -20.45
CA ALA A 9 -22.53 6.11 -19.23
C ALA A 9 -21.15 5.49 -19.50
N THR A 10 -20.52 5.83 -20.63
CA THR A 10 -19.07 5.79 -20.77
C THR A 10 -18.48 6.93 -19.93
N GLY A 11 -18.78 6.93 -18.63
CA GLY A 11 -17.96 7.61 -17.65
C GLY A 11 -16.63 6.88 -17.67
N ALA A 12 -15.69 7.38 -18.48
CA ALA A 12 -14.40 6.77 -18.67
C ALA A 12 -13.78 6.47 -17.29
N ILE A 13 -13.73 5.18 -16.93
CA ILE A 13 -13.06 4.73 -15.73
C ILE A 13 -11.61 5.15 -15.92
N SER A 14 -11.16 6.18 -15.18
CA SER A 14 -9.77 6.62 -15.29
C SER A 14 -8.88 5.42 -14.96
N PRO A 15 -7.88 5.11 -15.79
CA PRO A 15 -7.00 3.99 -15.53
C PRO A 15 -6.36 4.18 -14.14
N VAL A 16 -6.24 3.08 -13.40
CA VAL A 16 -5.59 3.08 -12.09
C VAL A 16 -4.12 3.48 -12.30
N PRO A 17 -3.64 4.57 -11.69
CA PRO A 17 -2.24 4.95 -11.82
C PRO A 17 -1.30 3.84 -11.33
N GLN A 18 -0.22 3.61 -12.06
CA GLN A 18 0.82 2.64 -11.73
C GLN A 18 2.09 3.36 -11.28
N HIS A 19 2.81 2.76 -10.34
CA HIS A 19 4.10 3.25 -9.86
C HIS A 19 4.93 2.07 -9.34
N PRO A 20 6.25 1.99 -9.59
CA PRO A 20 7.08 0.83 -9.22
C PRO A 20 7.08 0.52 -7.72
N HIS A 21 6.90 1.54 -6.88
CA HIS A 21 6.85 1.40 -5.42
C HIS A 21 5.44 1.45 -4.82
N ALA A 22 4.39 1.55 -5.64
CA ALA A 22 3.01 1.66 -5.15
C ALA A 22 2.19 0.46 -5.63
N HIS A 23 1.93 -0.47 -4.72
CA HIS A 23 1.28 -1.73 -5.03
C HIS A 23 -0.22 -1.61 -4.76
N PRO A 24 -1.09 -1.80 -5.76
CA PRO A 24 -2.53 -1.64 -5.58
C PRO A 24 -3.08 -2.73 -4.65
N VAL A 25 -3.82 -2.30 -3.62
CA VAL A 25 -4.48 -3.16 -2.64
C VAL A 25 -5.85 -2.58 -2.33
N ARG A 26 -6.91 -3.24 -2.83
CA ARG A 26 -8.33 -2.91 -2.58
C ARG A 26 -8.68 -1.41 -2.65
N GLY A 27 -8.30 -0.73 -3.74
CA GLY A 27 -8.63 0.68 -3.97
C GLY A 27 -7.68 1.70 -3.34
N ALA A 28 -6.62 1.23 -2.67
CA ALA A 28 -5.50 2.04 -2.21
C ALA A 28 -4.19 1.52 -2.83
N TRP A 29 -3.09 2.21 -2.57
CA TRP A 29 -1.74 1.70 -2.83
C TRP A 29 -1.00 1.50 -1.52
N LEU A 30 -0.36 0.35 -1.36
CA LEU A 30 0.65 0.12 -0.35
C LEU A 30 2.01 0.55 -0.92
N VAL A 31 2.70 1.44 -0.25
CA VAL A 31 4.03 1.90 -0.68
C VAL A 31 5.11 1.04 -0.06
N ARG A 32 5.98 0.45 -0.88
CA ARG A 32 7.16 -0.33 -0.46
C ARG A 32 8.22 -0.34 -1.56
N VAL A 33 9.46 -0.60 -1.18
CA VAL A 33 10.60 -0.72 -2.11
C VAL A 33 11.01 -2.19 -2.20
N GLY A 34 10.89 -2.79 -3.38
CA GLY A 34 11.15 -4.21 -3.58
C GLY A 34 10.35 -5.08 -2.60
N ASP A 35 11.04 -6.03 -1.98
CA ASP A 35 10.48 -6.89 -0.93
C ASP A 35 10.61 -6.34 0.49
N GLY A 36 11.01 -5.07 0.63
CA GLY A 36 11.11 -4.39 1.92
C GLY A 36 9.77 -4.18 2.64
N PRO A 37 9.81 -3.64 3.87
CA PRO A 37 8.62 -3.37 4.66
C PRO A 37 7.73 -2.33 3.98
N ALA A 38 6.45 -2.36 4.32
CA ALA A 38 5.54 -1.29 3.93
C ALA A 38 5.92 0.02 4.64
N LEU A 39 5.97 1.11 3.88
CA LEU A 39 6.34 2.44 4.34
C LEU A 39 5.11 3.32 4.60
N GLY A 40 4.00 3.04 3.91
CA GLY A 40 2.75 3.77 4.09
C GLY A 40 1.68 3.34 3.10
N TRP A 41 0.53 4.00 3.19
CA TRP A 41 -0.58 3.85 2.27
C TRP A 41 -0.83 5.15 1.52
N VAL A 42 -1.25 5.04 0.26
CA VAL A 42 -1.77 6.17 -0.52
C VAL A 42 -3.21 5.86 -0.92
N LEU A 43 -4.12 6.78 -0.63
CA LEU A 43 -5.52 6.72 -1.06
C LEU A 43 -5.79 7.86 -2.03
N ARG A 44 -6.49 7.55 -3.12
CA ARG A 44 -6.98 8.57 -4.05
C ARG A 44 -8.28 9.14 -3.50
N HIS A 45 -8.34 10.46 -3.37
CA HIS A 45 -9.44 11.18 -2.77
C HIS A 45 -9.91 12.32 -3.68
N ARG A 46 -11.21 12.61 -3.69
CA ARG A 46 -11.78 13.84 -4.26
C ARG A 46 -13.01 14.20 -3.44
N ASP A 47 -13.19 15.48 -3.17
CA ASP A 47 -14.33 15.98 -2.39
C ASP A 47 -15.65 15.87 -3.18
N ASP A 48 -15.59 16.10 -4.49
CA ASP A 48 -16.72 15.98 -5.41
C ASP A 48 -16.31 15.42 -6.78
N LEU A 49 -17.29 15.17 -7.67
CA LEU A 49 -17.04 14.59 -9.00
C LEU A 49 -16.27 15.50 -9.97
N ALA A 50 -16.42 16.82 -9.84
CA ALA A 50 -15.78 17.86 -10.65
C ALA A 50 -14.41 18.29 -10.09
N ALA A 51 -14.14 18.04 -8.81
CA ALA A 51 -12.87 18.34 -8.16
C ALA A 51 -11.74 17.44 -8.70
N PRO A 52 -10.52 17.99 -8.83
CA PRO A 52 -9.35 17.17 -9.16
C PRO A 52 -9.08 16.15 -8.05
N PHE A 53 -8.52 15.02 -8.44
CA PHE A 53 -8.09 14.03 -7.46
C PHE A 53 -6.85 14.50 -6.70
N THR A 54 -6.84 14.18 -5.42
CA THR A 54 -5.70 14.28 -4.52
C THR A 54 -5.32 12.89 -4.05
N TYR A 55 -4.13 12.78 -3.48
CA TYR A 55 -3.53 11.53 -3.02
C TYR A 55 -3.10 11.72 -1.58
N GLU A 56 -3.80 11.04 -0.68
CA GLU A 56 -3.61 11.15 0.75
C GLU A 56 -2.71 10.03 1.25
N VAL A 57 -1.69 10.40 2.01
CA VAL A 57 -0.71 9.51 2.60
C VAL A 57 -1.13 9.18 4.02
N TYR A 58 -1.11 7.89 4.34
CA TYR A 58 -1.38 7.37 5.68
C TYR A 58 -0.21 6.50 6.16
N ALA A 59 0.00 6.48 7.48
CA ALA A 59 1.00 5.63 8.09
C ALA A 59 0.62 4.13 8.01
N CYS A 60 1.62 3.26 8.13
CA CYS A 60 1.40 1.83 8.33
C CYS A 60 0.95 1.56 9.77
N GLY A 61 -0.29 1.10 9.93
CA GLY A 61 -0.89 0.80 11.23
C GLY A 61 -2.13 1.64 11.52
N LEU A 62 -2.77 1.32 12.64
CA LEU A 62 -4.01 1.91 13.10
C LEU A 62 -3.79 2.73 14.37
N GLY A 63 -4.42 3.90 14.41
CA GLY A 63 -4.54 4.72 15.60
C GLY A 63 -5.38 4.04 16.69
N SER A 64 -5.57 4.74 17.82
CA SER A 64 -6.39 4.28 18.95
C SER A 64 -7.88 4.13 18.59
N ASP A 65 -8.34 4.89 17.60
CA ASP A 65 -9.66 4.82 16.97
C ASP A 65 -9.86 3.62 16.04
N GLY A 66 -8.78 2.91 15.70
CA GLY A 66 -8.83 1.76 14.80
C GLY A 66 -8.80 2.14 13.32
N LEU A 67 -8.49 3.41 13.02
CA LEU A 67 -8.38 3.93 11.67
C LEU A 67 -6.90 4.14 11.30
N ARG A 68 -6.60 4.11 10.00
CA ARG A 68 -5.26 4.51 9.53
C ARG A 68 -5.04 5.98 9.82
N VAL A 69 -3.84 6.32 10.27
CA VAL A 69 -3.49 7.70 10.63
C VAL A 69 -3.11 8.48 9.38
N TRP A 70 -3.86 9.54 9.08
CA TRP A 70 -3.55 10.46 7.99
C TRP A 70 -2.28 11.26 8.30
N VAL A 71 -1.44 11.47 7.29
CA VAL A 71 -0.13 12.12 7.44
C VAL A 71 0.02 13.33 6.53
N ALA A 72 -0.30 13.18 5.24
CA ALA A 72 -0.09 14.22 4.25
C ALA A 72 -1.05 14.10 3.07
N ARG A 73 -1.16 15.16 2.27
CA ARG A 73 -1.87 15.18 0.99
C ARG A 73 -0.96 15.69 -0.12
N ARG A 74 -1.07 15.09 -1.32
CA ARG A 74 -0.31 15.44 -2.53
C ARG A 74 -1.21 15.45 -3.76
N ASP A 75 -0.76 16.12 -4.81
CA ASP A 75 -1.56 16.31 -6.03
C ASP A 75 -1.45 15.17 -7.04
N SER A 76 -0.51 14.24 -6.84
CA SER A 76 -0.34 13.06 -7.70
C SER A 76 0.16 11.84 -6.92
N LEU A 77 -0.08 10.63 -7.46
CA LEU A 77 0.48 9.41 -6.90
C LEU A 77 2.01 9.47 -6.83
N ASN A 78 2.66 9.97 -7.89
CA ASN A 78 4.12 10.12 -7.93
C ASN A 78 4.63 11.01 -6.80
N ALA A 79 4.00 12.17 -6.57
CA ALA A 79 4.37 13.07 -5.49
C ALA A 79 4.10 12.47 -4.09
N ALA A 80 3.01 11.70 -3.94
CA ALA A 80 2.72 10.97 -2.71
C ALA A 80 3.79 9.92 -2.41
N VAL A 81 4.17 9.12 -3.40
CA VAL A 81 5.20 8.08 -3.23
C VAL A 81 6.58 8.71 -2.97
N ALA A 82 6.95 9.74 -3.72
CA ALA A 82 8.20 10.47 -3.49
C ALA A 82 8.27 11.03 -2.05
N TRP A 83 7.15 11.56 -1.54
CA TRP A 83 7.06 12.03 -0.15
C TRP A 83 7.25 10.89 0.85
N VAL A 84 6.57 9.75 0.65
CA VAL A 84 6.74 8.58 1.52
C VAL A 84 8.20 8.12 1.55
N MET A 85 8.88 8.08 0.39
CA MET A 85 10.29 7.69 0.31
C MET A 85 11.23 8.68 0.98
N GLN A 86 10.93 9.98 0.94
CA GLN A 86 11.73 11.01 1.61
C GLN A 86 11.58 10.98 3.14
N HIS A 87 10.45 10.45 3.64
CA HIS A 87 10.09 10.40 5.05
C HIS A 87 10.02 8.97 5.60
N ASP A 88 10.71 8.02 4.96
CA ASP A 88 10.61 6.58 5.25
C ASP A 88 10.97 6.25 6.71
N ALA A 89 12.08 6.78 7.21
CA ALA A 89 12.55 6.55 8.56
C ALA A 89 11.57 7.08 9.62
N GLU A 90 11.00 8.27 9.39
CA GLU A 90 10.02 8.89 10.28
C GLU A 90 8.71 8.09 10.31
N LEU A 91 8.23 7.68 9.14
CA LEU A 91 7.03 6.86 9.00
C LEU A 91 7.21 5.49 9.67
N MET A 92 8.37 4.85 9.50
CA MET A 92 8.68 3.58 10.14
C MET A 92 8.77 3.71 11.66
N ALA A 93 9.39 4.78 12.16
CA ALA A 93 9.45 5.05 13.61
C ALA A 93 8.05 5.32 14.19
N PHE A 94 7.19 6.02 13.44
CA PHE A 94 5.82 6.30 13.82
C PHE A 94 4.95 5.04 13.82
N ALA A 95 5.03 4.23 12.75
CA ALA A 95 4.30 2.97 12.59
C ALA A 95 4.53 1.98 13.73
N ARG A 96 5.75 1.92 14.29
CA ARG A 96 6.08 1.07 15.45
C ARG A 96 5.27 1.39 16.72
N ARG A 97 4.67 2.58 16.79
CA ARG A 97 3.83 3.02 17.92
C ARG A 97 2.34 2.79 17.68
N LEU A 98 1.97 2.37 16.46
CA LEU A 98 0.59 2.12 16.06
C LEU A 98 0.24 0.65 16.25
N ARG A 99 -1.07 0.37 16.27
CA ARG A 99 -1.55 -1.02 16.23
C ARG A 99 -1.36 -1.59 14.81
N PRO A 100 -1.08 -2.89 14.65
CA PRO A 100 -1.00 -3.50 13.33
C PRO A 100 -2.31 -3.34 12.53
N ASP A 101 -2.21 -3.05 11.23
CA ASP A 101 -3.34 -3.05 10.33
C ASP A 101 -3.51 -4.45 9.70
N PRO A 102 -4.57 -5.22 10.02
CA PRO A 102 -4.76 -6.57 9.49
C PRO A 102 -5.07 -6.60 7.99
N SER A 103 -5.43 -5.46 7.39
CA SER A 103 -5.63 -5.34 5.95
C SER A 103 -4.32 -5.12 5.19
N GLN A 104 -3.21 -4.86 5.89
CA GLN A 104 -1.89 -4.75 5.30
C GLN A 104 -1.39 -6.13 4.87
N PRO A 105 -1.05 -6.32 3.58
CA PRO A 105 -0.36 -7.52 3.14
C PRO A 105 0.88 -7.77 4.00
N ALA A 106 1.05 -9.02 4.45
CA ALA A 106 2.27 -9.42 5.11
C ALA A 106 3.46 -9.14 4.18
N ALA A 107 4.58 -8.73 4.75
CA ALA A 107 5.83 -8.77 4.00
C ALA A 107 6.05 -10.23 3.56
N PRO A 108 6.52 -10.48 2.33
CA PRO A 108 7.00 -11.80 1.96
C PRO A 108 8.07 -12.17 2.98
N VAL A 109 7.78 -13.18 3.79
CA VAL A 109 8.78 -13.78 4.66
C VAL A 109 9.78 -14.49 3.76
N ASP A 110 11.08 -14.27 3.97
CA ASP A 110 12.12 -15.03 3.28
C ASP A 110 11.88 -16.52 3.57
N ALA A 111 11.30 -17.23 2.61
CA ALA A 111 10.94 -18.64 2.73
C ALA A 111 12.16 -19.58 2.84
N ASP A 112 13.38 -19.01 2.83
CA ASP A 112 14.65 -19.74 2.85
C ASP A 112 15.34 -19.73 4.23
N ALA A 113 14.80 -19.00 5.22
CA ALA A 113 15.38 -18.96 6.57
C ALA A 113 14.95 -20.13 7.47
N ALA A 114 14.14 -21.07 6.98
CA ALA A 114 13.53 -22.13 7.78
C ALA A 114 13.84 -23.57 7.29
N ALA A 115 14.98 -23.80 6.64
CA ALA A 115 15.50 -25.15 6.51
C ALA A 115 16.35 -25.49 7.74
N PRO A 116 15.93 -26.41 8.64
CA PRO A 116 16.86 -26.97 9.60
C PRO A 116 17.92 -27.73 8.79
N VAL A 117 19.20 -27.38 8.96
CA VAL A 117 20.30 -28.22 8.51
C VAL A 117 20.17 -29.55 9.26
N VAL A 118 19.62 -30.56 8.59
CA VAL A 118 19.66 -31.94 9.08
C VAL A 118 21.13 -32.33 9.02
N GLY A 119 21.76 -32.37 10.19
CA GLY A 119 23.10 -32.92 10.34
C GLY A 119 23.07 -34.38 9.87
N ASP A 120 23.88 -34.66 8.85
CA ASP A 120 24.17 -36.02 8.39
C ASP A 120 25.14 -36.65 9.40
N ASP A 121 24.60 -37.11 10.54
CA ASP A 121 25.30 -38.00 11.46
C ASP A 121 25.03 -39.45 11.02
N GLY A 122 25.94 -39.99 10.20
CA GLY A 122 26.32 -41.39 10.28
C GLY A 122 25.99 -42.26 9.08
N VAL A 123 27.05 -42.73 8.40
CA VAL A 123 27.12 -44.12 7.92
C VAL A 123 28.51 -44.67 8.22
N GLY A 124 28.57 -45.56 9.21
CA GLY A 124 29.59 -46.59 9.29
C GLY A 124 29.03 -47.91 8.77
N THR A 125 29.74 -48.55 7.84
CA THR A 125 29.70 -49.99 7.49
C THR A 125 30.76 -50.18 6.40
N GLY A 126 31.66 -51.14 6.38
CA GLY A 126 31.98 -52.33 7.18
C GLY A 126 33.20 -52.99 6.52
#